data_AF-A0A7U2I6W6-F1
#
_entry.id   AF-A0A7U2I6W6-F1
#
_cell.length_a   1.000
_cell.length_b   1.000
_cell.length_c   1.000
_cell.angle_alpha   90.00
_cell.angle_beta   90.00
_cell.angle_gamma   90.00
#
_symmetry.space_group_name_H-M   'P 1'
#
loop_
_entity.id
_entity.type
_entity.pdbx_description
1 polymer ?
#
loop_
_entity_poly.entity_id
_entity_poly.type
_entity_poly.pdbx_seq_one_letter_code
_entity_poly.pdbx_strand_id
1 'polypeptide(L)'
;MSSSRLPTRGSVLARAVKCYLSCNVHQIAANTNALGALKHSFQPIKRARVTGIDGARRAYATSSGQRHDVQRYRKDVDERGRLGYYVLSKQQGALHMESAKANAIVKEFLAKQKTMDHRSNIQHLATKYRVSIEDLASLAIVTFKVPDISDKKRRAEIPPSQNAPLGGCMLQGCAQAEEPLAIMQVLTAVYLAGSTDGAPYRTLASLFPQAEVAKYRKILETLCTKAKTFPLGPEVLTLQGLFLEREGRTDRAKELYTEAVQRCHFKFTPGSRHPLQLPLVTPWNALGYLLKTEKTPDAQMQARECFKKGAVEGDDPLSCYELATLLDKADPDWLLYTSKAAASGHRQATVDLADFYHEASSKDSPLLENSLMRKALNWLLEWKRGDPAILAREWLQAASSMDHKPSALQLADYHESIGDKEGTKDYLRKVAELPSSPGQTEEWPQLVQAAKRRLAGITT
;
A
#
# COMPACT_ATOMS: atom_id res chain seq x y z
N MET A 1 31.80 24.07 49.13
CA MET A 1 30.47 24.23 48.53
C MET A 1 30.62 24.18 47.01
N SER A 2 30.52 22.98 46.43
CA SER A 2 30.71 22.76 44.99
C SER A 2 29.35 22.66 44.30
N SER A 3 29.14 23.54 43.32
CA SER A 3 27.96 23.58 42.45
C SER A 3 28.22 22.71 41.22
N SER A 4 27.50 21.61 41.09
CA SER A 4 27.46 20.74 39.91
C SER A 4 26.39 21.24 38.94
N ARG A 5 26.83 21.58 37.71
CA ARG A 5 25.95 21.94 36.59
C ARG A 5 25.50 20.67 35.86
N LEU A 6 24.20 20.52 35.67
CA LEU A 6 23.58 19.52 34.79
C LEU A 6 23.58 20.02 33.33
N PRO A 7 23.79 19.15 32.33
CA PRO A 7 23.72 19.53 30.93
C PRO A 7 22.27 19.52 30.41
N THR A 8 21.90 20.56 29.67
CA THR A 8 20.60 20.77 29.03
C THR A 8 20.44 19.91 27.76
N ARG A 9 19.43 19.04 27.74
CA ARG A 9 18.99 18.22 26.58
C ARG A 9 18.20 19.05 25.54
N GLY A 10 18.85 19.98 24.84
CA GLY A 10 18.18 20.94 23.95
C GLY A 10 18.31 20.75 22.43
N SER A 11 19.11 19.81 21.91
CA SER A 11 19.60 19.92 20.51
C SER A 11 19.29 18.77 19.55
N VAL A 12 18.56 17.72 19.97
CA VAL A 12 18.32 16.53 19.12
C VAL A 12 17.12 16.71 18.18
N LEU A 13 16.05 17.40 18.62
CA LEU A 13 14.83 17.62 17.82
C LEU A 13 15.07 18.50 16.57
N ALA A 14 15.90 19.54 16.68
CA ALA A 14 16.14 20.48 15.57
C ALA A 14 16.97 19.87 14.41
N ARG A 15 17.79 18.85 14.67
CA ARG A 15 18.59 18.17 13.62
C ARG A 15 17.80 17.12 12.85
N ALA A 16 16.83 16.46 13.48
CA ALA A 16 16.01 15.43 12.83
C ALA A 16 15.06 16.04 11.77
N VAL A 17 14.48 17.22 12.02
CA VAL A 17 13.50 17.82 11.08
C VAL A 17 14.16 18.37 9.81
N LYS A 18 15.43 18.80 9.88
CA LYS A 18 16.15 19.48 8.78
C LYS A 18 16.44 18.59 7.56
N CYS A 19 16.45 17.26 7.71
CA CYS A 19 16.77 16.32 6.62
C CYS A 19 15.51 15.78 5.90
N TYR A 20 14.34 15.82 6.55
CA TYR A 20 13.15 15.08 6.07
C TYR A 20 12.24 15.91 5.15
N LEU A 21 12.14 17.22 5.34
CA LEU A 21 11.24 18.07 4.55
C LEU A 21 11.76 18.36 3.13
N SER A 22 13.08 18.28 2.87
CA SER A 22 13.65 18.50 1.54
C SER A 22 13.63 17.28 0.63
N CYS A 23 13.59 16.05 1.19
CA CYS A 23 13.69 14.82 0.40
C CYS A 23 12.34 14.32 -0.16
N ASN A 24 11.24 14.44 0.59
CA ASN A 24 10.00 13.74 0.26
C ASN A 24 9.09 14.43 -0.77
N VAL A 25 9.09 15.77 -0.86
CA VAL A 25 8.28 16.49 -1.86
C VAL A 25 8.78 16.23 -3.29
N HIS A 26 10.09 15.99 -3.48
CA HIS A 26 10.64 15.62 -4.78
C HIS A 26 10.43 14.13 -5.12
N GLN A 27 10.31 13.25 -4.13
CA GLN A 27 10.10 11.81 -4.35
C GLN A 27 8.67 11.47 -4.77
N ILE A 28 7.67 12.19 -4.25
CA ILE A 28 6.26 12.04 -4.66
C ILE A 28 6.04 12.53 -6.10
N ALA A 29 6.70 13.61 -6.52
CA ALA A 29 6.67 14.11 -7.89
C ALA A 29 7.47 13.22 -8.89
N ALA A 30 8.53 12.55 -8.44
CA ALA A 30 9.32 11.64 -9.27
C ALA A 30 8.57 10.33 -9.57
N ASN A 31 7.81 9.79 -8.62
CA ASN A 31 7.07 8.53 -8.80
C ASN A 31 5.83 8.65 -9.69
N THR A 32 5.15 9.79 -9.69
CA THR A 32 4.04 10.07 -10.63
C THR A 32 4.53 10.27 -12.06
N ASN A 33 5.71 10.88 -12.26
CA ASN A 33 6.32 11.05 -13.57
C ASN A 33 6.94 9.76 -14.14
N ALA A 34 7.47 8.86 -13.30
CA ALA A 34 7.97 7.55 -13.74
C ALA A 34 6.86 6.65 -14.32
N LEU A 35 5.64 6.72 -13.77
CA LEU A 35 4.46 6.03 -14.32
C LEU A 35 3.91 6.69 -15.60
N GLY A 36 4.12 8.00 -15.78
CA GLY A 36 3.77 8.73 -17.00
C GLY A 36 4.70 8.41 -18.19
N ALA A 37 6.01 8.32 -17.95
CA ALA A 37 7.01 8.01 -18.97
C ALA A 37 6.89 6.59 -19.56
N LEU A 38 6.29 5.66 -18.82
CA LEU A 38 6.02 4.27 -19.25
C LEU A 38 4.92 4.15 -20.32
N LYS A 39 4.15 5.20 -20.61
CA LYS A 39 3.13 5.17 -21.67
C LYS A 39 3.70 5.29 -23.08
N HIS A 40 4.97 5.67 -23.25
CA HIS A 40 5.54 6.00 -24.56
C HIS A 40 6.66 5.08 -25.08
N SER A 41 7.06 4.02 -24.38
CA SER A 41 8.23 3.21 -24.77
C SER A 41 7.95 1.93 -25.57
N PHE A 42 6.71 1.67 -26.01
CA PHE A 42 6.43 0.59 -26.95
C PHE A 42 6.26 1.12 -28.38
N GLN A 43 7.36 1.18 -29.13
CA GLN A 43 7.29 1.40 -30.58
C GLN A 43 6.67 0.18 -31.28
N PRO A 44 5.68 0.36 -32.17
CA PRO A 44 5.14 -0.73 -32.96
C PRO A 44 6.16 -1.16 -34.02
N ILE A 45 6.50 -2.46 -34.02
CA ILE A 45 7.28 -3.08 -35.10
C ILE A 45 6.46 -2.98 -36.40
N LYS A 46 6.97 -2.24 -37.39
CA LYS A 46 6.39 -2.15 -38.74
C LYS A 46 6.42 -3.53 -39.39
N ARG A 47 5.26 -4.18 -39.53
CA ARG A 47 5.12 -5.39 -40.34
C ARG A 47 5.18 -5.04 -41.82
N ALA A 48 6.01 -5.77 -42.56
CA ALA A 48 6.09 -5.67 -44.01
C ALA A 48 4.74 -6.03 -44.65
N ARG A 49 4.28 -5.19 -45.58
CA ARG A 49 3.11 -5.44 -46.44
C ARG A 49 3.45 -6.58 -47.39
N VAL A 50 2.85 -7.74 -47.17
CA VAL A 50 2.68 -8.76 -48.22
C VAL A 50 1.40 -8.40 -48.96
N THR A 51 1.54 -7.96 -50.21
CA THR A 51 0.44 -7.81 -51.15
C THR A 51 0.28 -9.13 -51.88
N GLY A 52 -0.93 -9.70 -51.88
CA GLY A 52 -1.16 -11.00 -52.50
C GLY A 52 -2.62 -11.46 -52.49
N ILE A 53 -3.33 -11.05 -53.54
CA ILE A 53 -4.34 -11.80 -54.32
C ILE A 53 -5.72 -12.03 -53.67
N ASP A 54 -6.69 -11.36 -54.28
CA ASP A 54 -8.14 -11.59 -54.18
C ASP A 54 -8.53 -13.00 -54.62
N GLY A 55 -9.29 -13.67 -53.77
CA GLY A 55 -9.92 -14.95 -54.08
C GLY A 55 -11.05 -15.23 -53.11
N ALA A 56 -12.27 -14.87 -53.52
CA ALA A 56 -13.51 -15.17 -52.81
C ALA A 56 -13.62 -16.68 -52.54
N ARG A 57 -13.38 -17.08 -51.28
CA ARG A 57 -13.65 -18.44 -50.78
C ARG A 57 -14.70 -18.38 -49.69
N ARG A 58 -15.78 -19.13 -49.95
CA ARG A 58 -16.91 -19.38 -49.04
C ARG A 58 -16.40 -19.82 -47.67
N ALA A 59 -16.87 -19.16 -46.62
CA ALA A 59 -16.56 -19.44 -45.23
C ALA A 59 -17.16 -20.79 -44.82
N TYR A 60 -16.37 -21.85 -44.91
CA TYR A 60 -16.62 -23.09 -44.18
C TYR A 60 -15.93 -23.02 -42.82
N ALA A 61 -16.61 -23.49 -41.78
CA ALA A 61 -16.20 -23.44 -40.37
C ALA A 61 -14.75 -23.93 -40.14
N THR A 62 -13.82 -22.99 -39.89
CA THR A 62 -12.47 -23.29 -39.40
C THR A 62 -12.41 -23.11 -37.88
N SER A 63 -13.04 -24.01 -37.12
CA SER A 63 -13.20 -23.84 -35.67
C SER A 63 -12.11 -24.49 -34.79
N SER A 64 -11.18 -25.28 -35.34
CA SER A 64 -10.15 -25.97 -34.56
C SER A 64 -8.72 -25.44 -34.77
N GLY A 65 -8.33 -25.11 -36.01
CA GLY A 65 -6.97 -24.63 -36.33
C GLY A 65 -6.62 -23.25 -35.73
N GLN A 66 -7.58 -22.32 -35.70
CA GLN A 66 -7.39 -20.98 -35.13
C GLN A 66 -7.25 -21.00 -33.59
N ARG A 67 -7.87 -21.96 -32.90
CA ARG A 67 -7.81 -22.06 -31.42
C ARG A 67 -6.43 -22.44 -30.92
N HIS A 68 -5.74 -23.34 -31.62
CA HIS A 68 -4.37 -23.74 -31.28
C HIS A 68 -3.38 -22.58 -31.45
N ASP A 69 -3.58 -21.73 -32.47
CA ASP A 69 -2.77 -20.54 -32.68
C ASP A 69 -2.96 -19.52 -31.55
N VAL A 70 -4.21 -19.28 -31.12
CA VAL A 70 -4.52 -18.36 -30.01
C VAL A 70 -3.91 -18.81 -28.68
N GLN A 71 -3.95 -20.11 -28.36
CA GLN A 71 -3.34 -20.63 -27.12
C GLN A 71 -1.82 -20.53 -27.14
N ARG A 72 -1.18 -20.82 -28.28
CA ARG A 72 0.27 -20.66 -28.45
C ARG A 72 0.65 -19.19 -28.32
N TYR A 73 -0.07 -18.32 -29.01
CA TYR A 73 0.11 -16.88 -28.91
C TYR A 73 -0.03 -16.37 -27.47
N ARG A 74 -1.04 -16.82 -26.71
CA ARG A 74 -1.18 -16.48 -25.28
C ARG A 74 0.02 -16.93 -24.46
N LYS A 75 0.52 -18.15 -24.65
CA LYS A 75 1.72 -18.64 -23.95
C LYS A 75 2.94 -17.77 -24.26
N ASP A 76 3.12 -17.36 -25.52
CA ASP A 76 4.22 -16.48 -25.94
C ASP A 76 4.09 -15.06 -25.35
N VAL A 77 2.86 -14.55 -25.19
CA VAL A 77 2.62 -13.28 -24.50
C VAL A 77 2.91 -13.42 -23.00
N ASP A 78 2.41 -14.47 -22.35
CA ASP A 78 2.62 -14.72 -20.92
C ASP A 78 4.10 -14.88 -20.59
N GLU A 79 4.83 -15.64 -21.41
CA GLU A 79 6.26 -15.83 -21.24
C GLU A 79 7.05 -14.52 -21.40
N ARG A 80 6.76 -13.74 -22.44
CA ARG A 80 7.42 -12.44 -22.64
C ARG A 80 7.10 -11.46 -21.51
N GLY A 81 5.83 -11.38 -21.10
CA GLY A 81 5.40 -10.53 -19.99
C GLY A 81 6.10 -10.93 -18.69
N ARG A 82 6.17 -12.23 -18.40
CA ARG A 82 6.85 -12.77 -17.22
C ARG A 82 8.35 -12.50 -17.23
N LEU A 83 9.04 -12.75 -18.35
CA LEU A 83 10.47 -12.46 -18.49
C LEU A 83 10.78 -10.98 -18.29
N GLY A 84 10.01 -10.09 -18.93
CA GLY A 84 10.17 -8.64 -18.76
C GLY A 84 9.95 -8.22 -17.31
N TYR A 85 8.92 -8.76 -16.66
CA TYR A 85 8.65 -8.47 -15.25
C TYR A 85 9.73 -9.00 -14.31
N TYR A 86 10.30 -10.18 -14.56
CA TYR A 86 11.41 -10.72 -13.76
C TYR A 86 12.68 -9.86 -13.83
N VAL A 87 13.01 -9.32 -15.02
CA VAL A 87 14.13 -8.37 -15.16
C VAL A 87 13.89 -7.14 -14.29
N LEU A 88 12.67 -6.58 -14.33
CA LEU A 88 12.30 -5.42 -13.52
C LEU A 88 12.33 -5.74 -12.01
N SER A 89 11.71 -6.84 -11.59
CA SER A 89 11.67 -7.24 -10.18
C SER A 89 13.06 -7.53 -9.63
N LYS A 90 13.98 -8.05 -10.44
CA LYS A 90 15.38 -8.20 -10.05
C LYS A 90 16.06 -6.84 -9.86
N GLN A 91 15.88 -5.89 -10.78
CA GLN A 91 16.42 -4.53 -10.65
C GLN A 91 15.91 -3.82 -9.39
N GLN A 92 14.67 -4.11 -8.98
CA GLN A 92 14.05 -3.58 -7.78
C GLN A 92 14.39 -4.35 -6.50
N GLY A 93 15.19 -5.42 -6.58
CA GLY A 93 15.54 -6.26 -5.43
C GLY A 93 14.39 -7.13 -4.91
N ALA A 94 13.27 -7.26 -5.64
CA ALA A 94 12.16 -8.15 -5.30
C ALA A 94 12.39 -9.60 -5.74
N LEU A 95 13.35 -9.86 -6.64
CA LEU A 95 13.72 -11.20 -7.09
C LEU A 95 15.23 -11.41 -6.92
N HIS A 96 15.62 -12.35 -6.05
CA HIS A 96 17.03 -12.65 -5.73
C HIS A 96 17.68 -13.67 -6.67
N MET A 97 17.14 -13.86 -7.89
CA MET A 97 17.70 -14.79 -8.88
C MET A 97 17.66 -14.22 -10.29
N GLU A 98 18.49 -14.75 -11.19
CA GLU A 98 18.50 -14.38 -12.60
C GLU A 98 17.14 -14.63 -13.27
N SER A 99 16.70 -13.70 -14.13
CA SER A 99 15.41 -13.80 -14.84
C SER A 99 15.32 -15.06 -15.72
N ALA A 100 16.43 -15.46 -16.34
CA ALA A 100 16.51 -16.69 -17.11
C ALA A 100 16.33 -17.95 -16.23
N LYS A 101 16.97 -17.97 -15.05
CA LYS A 101 16.84 -19.06 -14.07
C LYS A 101 15.40 -19.14 -13.53
N ALA A 102 14.82 -18.00 -13.17
CA ALA A 102 13.43 -17.89 -12.73
C ALA A 102 12.45 -18.43 -13.79
N ASN A 103 12.60 -18.04 -15.06
CA ASN A 103 11.74 -18.54 -16.13
C ASN A 103 11.92 -20.04 -16.38
N ALA A 104 13.16 -20.55 -16.26
CA ALA A 104 13.42 -21.99 -16.37
C ALA A 104 12.71 -22.79 -15.25
N ILE A 105 12.78 -22.31 -14.01
CA ILE A 105 12.07 -22.89 -12.86
C ILE A 105 10.57 -22.94 -13.13
N VAL A 106 9.97 -21.84 -13.59
CA VAL A 106 8.53 -21.78 -13.87
C VAL A 106 8.11 -22.72 -15.00
N LYS A 107 8.91 -22.81 -16.07
CA LYS A 107 8.66 -23.76 -17.16
C LYS A 107 8.70 -25.20 -16.67
N GLU A 108 9.65 -25.55 -15.82
CA GLU A 108 9.73 -26.90 -15.26
C GLU A 108 8.60 -27.19 -14.27
N PHE A 109 8.22 -26.22 -13.44
CA PHE A 109 7.06 -26.35 -12.56
C PHE A 109 5.81 -26.71 -13.37
N LEU A 110 5.55 -25.97 -14.45
CA LEU A 110 4.43 -26.22 -15.37
C LEU A 110 4.52 -27.61 -16.04
N ALA A 111 5.71 -28.02 -16.45
CA ALA A 111 5.91 -29.32 -17.11
C ALA A 111 5.61 -30.50 -16.17
N LYS A 112 5.88 -30.35 -14.87
CA LYS A 112 5.67 -31.39 -13.85
C LYS A 112 4.35 -31.29 -13.09
N GLN A 113 3.57 -30.22 -13.30
CA GLN A 113 2.32 -29.97 -12.54
C GLN A 113 1.28 -31.10 -12.66
N LYS A 114 1.29 -31.88 -13.74
CA LYS A 114 0.37 -33.01 -13.95
C LYS A 114 0.86 -34.34 -13.35
N THR A 115 2.15 -34.46 -13.07
CA THR A 115 2.79 -35.72 -12.65
C THR A 115 3.30 -35.68 -11.21
N MET A 116 3.39 -34.50 -10.60
CA MET A 116 3.82 -34.30 -9.22
C MET A 116 2.86 -33.35 -8.51
N ASP A 117 2.60 -33.62 -7.23
CA ASP A 117 1.90 -32.64 -6.38
C ASP A 117 2.74 -31.37 -6.19
N HIS A 118 2.09 -30.30 -5.75
CA HIS A 118 2.72 -28.98 -5.66
C HIS A 118 3.91 -28.96 -4.69
N ARG A 119 3.82 -29.63 -3.54
CA ARG A 119 4.90 -29.69 -2.54
C ARG A 119 6.12 -30.41 -3.11
N SER A 120 5.95 -31.62 -3.65
CA SER A 120 7.07 -32.38 -4.22
C SER A 120 7.69 -31.70 -5.43
N ASN A 121 6.90 -30.99 -6.25
CA ASN A 121 7.42 -30.21 -7.36
C ASN A 121 8.30 -29.04 -6.86
N ILE A 122 7.85 -28.28 -5.86
CA ILE A 122 8.65 -27.20 -5.24
C ILE A 122 9.95 -27.73 -4.63
N GLN A 123 9.90 -28.85 -3.89
CA GLN A 123 11.10 -29.48 -3.32
C GLN A 123 12.08 -29.93 -4.41
N HIS A 124 11.58 -30.57 -5.47
CA HIS A 124 12.38 -30.95 -6.63
C HIS A 124 13.08 -29.74 -7.26
N LEU A 125 12.37 -28.63 -7.46
CA LEU A 125 12.92 -27.41 -8.03
C LEU A 125 13.97 -26.77 -7.13
N ALA A 126 13.73 -26.73 -5.82
CA ALA A 126 14.69 -26.21 -4.83
C ALA A 126 16.01 -26.98 -4.92
N THR A 127 15.96 -28.32 -4.93
CA THR A 127 17.14 -29.18 -5.07
C THR A 127 17.83 -29.01 -6.43
N LYS A 128 17.07 -29.10 -7.54
CA LYS A 128 17.63 -29.06 -8.90
C LYS A 128 18.33 -27.73 -9.20
N TYR A 129 17.72 -26.62 -8.81
CA TYR A 129 18.24 -25.28 -9.11
C TYR A 129 19.11 -24.72 -7.99
N ARG A 130 19.32 -25.45 -6.89
CA ARG A 130 20.07 -25.02 -5.70
C ARG A 130 19.58 -23.65 -5.22
N VAL A 131 18.27 -23.55 -4.96
CA VAL A 131 17.61 -22.35 -4.42
C VAL A 131 16.85 -22.74 -3.16
N SER A 132 16.64 -21.78 -2.26
CA SER A 132 15.80 -22.02 -1.09
C SER A 132 14.32 -22.08 -1.47
N ILE A 133 13.48 -22.66 -0.61
CA ILE A 133 12.02 -22.62 -0.80
C ILE A 133 11.51 -21.19 -0.66
N GLU A 134 12.16 -20.36 0.17
CA GLU A 134 11.88 -18.93 0.29
C GLU A 134 12.11 -18.17 -1.03
N ASP A 135 13.18 -18.50 -1.77
CA ASP A 135 13.42 -17.95 -3.11
C ASP A 135 12.29 -18.34 -4.09
N LEU A 136 11.78 -19.56 -3.97
CA LEU A 136 10.67 -20.06 -4.78
C LEU A 136 9.34 -19.39 -4.39
N ALA A 137 9.12 -19.13 -3.10
CA ALA A 137 7.97 -18.36 -2.62
C ALA A 137 8.02 -16.92 -3.14
N SER A 138 9.20 -16.28 -3.08
CA SER A 138 9.44 -14.96 -3.66
C SER A 138 9.15 -14.93 -5.16
N LEU A 139 9.67 -15.91 -5.91
CA LEU A 139 9.37 -16.10 -7.33
C LEU A 139 7.86 -16.27 -7.59
N ALA A 140 7.17 -17.02 -6.73
CA ALA A 140 5.73 -17.24 -6.86
C ALA A 140 4.93 -15.94 -6.64
N ILE A 141 5.32 -15.11 -5.66
CA ILE A 141 4.74 -13.76 -5.44
C ILE A 141 4.96 -12.88 -6.68
N VAL A 142 6.20 -12.83 -7.19
CA VAL A 142 6.53 -12.04 -8.39
C VAL A 142 5.72 -12.53 -9.60
N THR A 143 5.60 -13.85 -9.78
CA THR A 143 4.84 -14.45 -10.89
C THR A 143 3.36 -14.12 -10.81
N PHE A 144 2.78 -14.11 -9.61
CA PHE A 144 1.39 -13.72 -9.39
C PHE A 144 1.13 -12.26 -9.80
N LYS A 145 2.11 -11.38 -9.62
CA LYS A 145 2.00 -9.94 -9.89
C LYS A 145 2.29 -9.54 -11.36
N VAL A 146 2.63 -10.50 -12.23
CA VAL A 146 2.85 -10.20 -13.66
C VAL A 146 1.55 -9.66 -14.28
N PRO A 147 1.52 -8.41 -14.75
CA PRO A 147 0.31 -7.83 -15.32
C PRO A 147 -0.04 -8.48 -16.65
N ASP A 148 -1.33 -8.55 -16.96
CA ASP A 148 -1.80 -8.92 -18.30
C ASP A 148 -1.70 -7.72 -19.27
N ILE A 149 -2.02 -7.93 -20.55
CA ILE A 149 -1.97 -6.92 -21.60
C ILE A 149 -2.79 -5.68 -21.21
N SER A 150 -2.16 -4.51 -21.15
CA SER A 150 -2.82 -3.24 -20.80
C SER A 150 -3.92 -2.83 -21.80
N ASP A 151 -3.75 -3.15 -23.09
CA ASP A 151 -4.74 -2.89 -24.14
C ASP A 151 -6.00 -3.77 -23.95
N LYS A 152 -7.12 -3.13 -23.63
CA LYS A 152 -8.41 -3.78 -23.38
C LYS A 152 -8.95 -4.53 -24.60
N LYS A 153 -8.74 -4.02 -25.82
CA LYS A 153 -9.26 -4.66 -27.04
C LYS A 153 -8.52 -5.98 -27.28
N ARG A 154 -7.19 -5.92 -27.28
CA ARG A 154 -6.34 -7.12 -27.44
C ARG A 154 -6.52 -8.13 -26.32
N ARG A 155 -6.75 -7.67 -25.08
CA ARG A 155 -7.03 -8.55 -23.95
C ARG A 155 -8.36 -9.30 -24.13
N ALA A 156 -9.38 -8.67 -24.72
CA ALA A 156 -10.66 -9.32 -24.99
C ALA A 156 -10.57 -10.38 -26.12
N GLU A 157 -9.56 -10.30 -26.99
CA GLU A 157 -9.37 -11.21 -28.13
C GLU A 157 -8.63 -12.52 -27.76
N ILE A 158 -8.03 -12.60 -26.57
CA ILE A 158 -7.24 -13.76 -26.14
C ILE A 158 -7.66 -14.28 -24.77
N PRO A 159 -7.36 -15.54 -24.44
CA PRO A 159 -7.63 -16.07 -23.11
C PRO A 159 -6.95 -15.25 -22.00
N PRO A 160 -7.52 -15.24 -20.78
CA PRO A 160 -6.88 -14.60 -19.62
C PRO A 160 -5.47 -15.14 -19.37
N SER A 161 -4.57 -14.26 -18.93
CA SER A 161 -3.22 -14.62 -18.48
C SER A 161 -3.24 -15.75 -17.45
N GLN A 162 -2.32 -16.70 -17.60
CA GLN A 162 -2.16 -17.83 -16.67
C GLN A 162 -1.12 -17.56 -15.57
N ASN A 163 -0.46 -16.39 -15.57
CA ASN A 163 0.60 -16.09 -14.61
C ASN A 163 0.09 -16.01 -13.16
N ALA A 164 -1.09 -15.43 -12.92
CA ALA A 164 -1.67 -15.36 -11.58
C ALA A 164 -2.06 -16.75 -11.02
N PRO A 165 -2.84 -17.59 -11.74
CA PRO A 165 -3.08 -18.97 -11.31
C PRO A 165 -1.79 -19.77 -11.09
N LEU A 166 -0.80 -19.62 -11.97
CA LEU A 166 0.49 -20.29 -11.86
C LEU A 166 1.27 -19.87 -10.60
N GLY A 167 1.36 -18.55 -10.33
CA GLY A 167 1.96 -18.04 -9.10
C GLY A 167 1.22 -18.54 -7.86
N GLY A 168 -0.11 -18.65 -7.91
CA GLY A 168 -0.93 -19.27 -6.86
C GLY A 168 -0.58 -20.74 -6.61
N CYS A 169 -0.47 -21.57 -7.65
CA CYS A 169 -0.08 -22.97 -7.52
C CYS A 169 1.35 -23.13 -6.95
N MET A 170 2.29 -22.27 -7.37
CA MET A 170 3.64 -22.28 -6.81
C MET A 170 3.64 -21.89 -5.33
N LEU A 171 2.92 -20.82 -4.97
CA LEU A 171 2.72 -20.40 -3.57
C LEU A 171 2.09 -21.52 -2.73
N GLN A 172 1.11 -22.24 -3.28
CA GLN A 172 0.49 -23.39 -2.62
C GLN A 172 1.54 -24.48 -2.32
N GLY A 173 2.41 -24.81 -3.27
CA GLY A 173 3.49 -25.76 -3.07
C GLY A 173 4.48 -25.33 -1.99
N CYS A 174 4.85 -24.04 -1.96
CA CYS A 174 5.71 -23.49 -0.90
C CYS A 174 5.02 -23.53 0.47
N ALA A 175 3.74 -23.17 0.54
CA ALA A 175 2.95 -23.23 1.77
C ALA A 175 2.77 -24.68 2.29
N GLN A 176 2.57 -25.65 1.39
CA GLN A 176 2.54 -27.08 1.74
C GLN A 176 3.90 -27.62 2.18
N ALA A 177 4.99 -26.95 1.79
CA ALA A 177 6.34 -27.19 2.31
C ALA A 177 6.61 -26.43 3.62
N GLU A 178 5.58 -25.84 4.23
CA GLU A 178 5.63 -25.09 5.50
C GLU A 178 6.54 -23.85 5.46
N GLU A 179 6.73 -23.27 4.27
CA GLU A 179 7.55 -22.07 4.12
C GLU A 179 6.82 -20.83 4.69
N PRO A 180 7.41 -20.10 5.67
CA PRO A 180 6.74 -19.01 6.38
C PRO A 180 6.23 -17.88 5.50
N LEU A 181 7.01 -17.42 4.52
CA LEU A 181 6.62 -16.31 3.63
C LEU A 181 5.39 -16.67 2.80
N ALA A 182 5.31 -17.89 2.28
CA ALA A 182 4.17 -18.40 1.52
C ALA A 182 2.93 -18.53 2.40
N ILE A 183 3.06 -19.11 3.61
CA ILE A 183 1.96 -19.21 4.58
C ILE A 183 1.42 -17.82 4.92
N MET A 184 2.30 -16.88 5.24
CA MET A 184 1.96 -15.49 5.52
C MET A 184 1.24 -14.83 4.35
N GLN A 185 1.79 -14.93 3.14
CA GLN A 185 1.21 -14.31 1.95
C GLN A 185 -0.21 -14.81 1.67
N VAL A 186 -0.43 -16.13 1.76
CA VAL A 186 -1.74 -16.75 1.55
C VAL A 186 -2.73 -16.33 2.63
N LEU A 187 -2.35 -16.44 3.90
CA LEU A 187 -3.26 -16.14 5.01
C LEU A 187 -3.53 -14.64 5.18
N THR A 188 -2.57 -13.76 4.87
CA THR A 188 -2.82 -12.32 4.79
C THR A 188 -3.82 -12.01 3.66
N ALA A 189 -3.74 -12.69 2.51
CA ALA A 189 -4.71 -12.53 1.44
C ALA A 189 -6.13 -12.92 1.90
N VAL A 190 -6.26 -14.06 2.59
CA VAL A 190 -7.53 -14.53 3.16
C VAL A 190 -8.07 -13.54 4.18
N TYR A 191 -7.22 -13.05 5.09
CA TYR A 191 -7.61 -12.06 6.08
C TYR A 191 -8.13 -10.78 5.41
N LEU A 192 -7.34 -10.18 4.52
CA LEU A 192 -7.69 -8.92 3.85
C LEU A 192 -8.88 -9.04 2.91
N ALA A 193 -9.07 -10.19 2.26
CA ALA A 193 -10.26 -10.45 1.44
C ALA A 193 -11.57 -10.39 2.25
N GLY A 194 -11.51 -10.68 3.55
CA GLY A 194 -12.65 -10.59 4.47
C GLY A 194 -12.82 -9.25 5.18
N SER A 195 -11.81 -8.37 5.22
CA SER A 195 -11.91 -7.04 5.85
C SER A 195 -11.89 -5.86 4.88
N THR A 196 -11.52 -6.08 3.62
CA THR A 196 -11.34 -5.00 2.66
C THR A 196 -11.96 -5.35 1.32
N ASP A 197 -12.37 -4.33 0.57
CA ASP A 197 -12.88 -4.50 -0.79
C ASP A 197 -11.79 -4.61 -1.86
N GLY A 198 -10.55 -4.90 -1.46
CA GLY A 198 -9.41 -5.02 -2.36
C GLY A 198 -9.54 -6.21 -3.31
N ALA A 199 -9.85 -5.94 -4.59
CA ALA A 199 -9.92 -6.96 -5.63
C ALA A 199 -8.66 -7.87 -5.73
N PRO A 200 -7.42 -7.36 -5.56
CA PRO A 200 -6.22 -8.20 -5.60
C PRO A 200 -6.17 -9.26 -4.49
N TYR A 201 -6.66 -8.93 -3.29
CA TYR A 201 -6.65 -9.86 -2.14
C TYR A 201 -7.67 -10.98 -2.34
N ARG A 202 -8.89 -10.62 -2.78
CA ARG A 202 -9.93 -11.60 -3.14
C ARG A 202 -9.48 -12.52 -4.25
N THR A 203 -8.80 -11.98 -5.27
CA THR A 203 -8.25 -12.76 -6.38
C THR A 203 -7.26 -13.80 -5.86
N LEU A 204 -6.27 -13.40 -5.06
CA LEU A 204 -5.29 -14.34 -4.52
C LEU A 204 -5.95 -15.36 -3.57
N ALA A 205 -6.78 -14.91 -2.64
CA ALA A 205 -7.48 -15.78 -1.68
C ALA A 205 -8.34 -16.84 -2.38
N SER A 206 -9.00 -16.49 -3.50
CA SER A 206 -9.83 -17.40 -4.27
C SER A 206 -9.07 -18.56 -4.95
N LEU A 207 -7.74 -18.46 -5.06
CA LEU A 207 -6.91 -19.53 -5.60
C LEU A 207 -6.68 -20.68 -4.61
N PHE A 208 -7.03 -20.49 -3.33
CA PHE A 208 -6.77 -21.47 -2.27
C PHE A 208 -8.08 -22.07 -1.76
N PRO A 209 -8.26 -23.41 -1.86
CA PRO A 209 -9.41 -24.08 -1.27
C PRO A 209 -9.47 -23.88 0.25
N GLN A 210 -10.69 -23.76 0.80
CA GLN A 210 -10.89 -23.57 2.25
C GLN A 210 -10.25 -24.69 3.11
N ALA A 211 -10.22 -25.92 2.58
CA ALA A 211 -9.54 -27.04 3.24
C ALA A 211 -8.02 -26.82 3.38
N GLU A 212 -7.36 -26.21 2.38
CA GLU A 212 -5.94 -25.87 2.46
C GLU A 212 -5.71 -24.67 3.40
N VAL A 213 -6.59 -23.66 3.33
CA VAL A 213 -6.54 -22.50 4.26
C VAL A 213 -6.62 -22.97 5.72
N ALA A 214 -7.51 -23.92 6.05
CA ALA A 214 -7.61 -24.48 7.39
C ALA A 214 -6.31 -25.21 7.84
N LYS A 215 -5.61 -25.89 6.92
CA LYS A 215 -4.29 -26.48 7.21
C LYS A 215 -3.24 -25.41 7.46
N TYR A 216 -3.23 -24.36 6.63
CA TYR A 216 -2.29 -23.25 6.79
C TYR A 216 -2.50 -22.49 8.11
N ARG A 217 -3.74 -22.36 8.60
CA ARG A 217 -4.04 -21.80 9.92
C ARG A 217 -3.36 -22.61 11.04
N LYS A 218 -3.39 -23.94 10.97
CA LYS A 218 -2.69 -24.82 11.94
C LYS A 218 -1.15 -24.71 11.84
N ILE A 219 -0.64 -24.57 10.62
CA ILE A 219 0.80 -24.32 10.40
C ILE A 219 1.19 -22.96 10.98
N LEU A 220 0.37 -21.91 10.81
CA LEU A 220 0.60 -20.59 11.39
C LEU A 220 0.72 -20.67 12.92
N GLU A 221 -0.15 -21.41 13.60
CA GLU A 221 -0.04 -21.68 15.06
C GLU A 221 1.29 -22.34 15.42
N THR A 222 1.75 -23.30 14.62
CA THR A 222 3.05 -23.96 14.81
C THR A 222 4.20 -22.97 14.61
N LEU A 223 4.12 -22.09 13.61
CA LEU A 223 5.11 -21.04 13.35
C LEU A 223 5.16 -20.01 14.49
N CYS A 224 4.05 -19.69 15.15
CA CYS A 224 4.03 -18.80 16.31
C CYS A 224 4.95 -19.32 17.43
N THR A 225 4.95 -20.63 17.71
CA THR A 225 5.84 -21.21 18.74
C THR A 225 7.33 -21.09 18.37
N LYS A 226 7.63 -20.99 17.07
CA LYS A 226 8.98 -20.82 16.52
C LYS A 226 9.30 -19.36 16.15
N ALA A 227 8.46 -18.39 16.51
CA ALA A 227 8.60 -17.01 16.04
C ALA A 227 9.93 -16.32 16.44
N LYS A 228 10.73 -16.90 17.34
CA LYS A 228 12.09 -16.39 17.65
C LYS A 228 13.14 -16.80 16.61
N THR A 229 12.86 -17.81 15.79
CA THR A 229 13.90 -18.49 15.00
C THR A 229 13.99 -17.99 13.57
N PHE A 230 13.13 -17.06 13.15
CA PHE A 230 13.10 -16.55 11.77
C PHE A 230 12.64 -15.07 11.72
N PRO A 231 13.04 -14.31 10.68
CA PRO A 231 12.79 -12.87 10.61
C PRO A 231 11.30 -12.46 10.61
N LEU A 232 10.43 -13.26 9.98
CA LEU A 232 8.98 -13.01 9.90
C LEU A 232 8.20 -13.35 11.18
N GLY A 233 8.89 -13.64 12.29
CA GLY A 233 8.27 -14.01 13.56
C GLY A 233 7.23 -13.01 14.08
N PRO A 234 7.55 -11.70 14.16
CA PRO A 234 6.59 -10.68 14.59
C PRO A 234 5.33 -10.62 13.73
N GLU A 235 5.47 -10.77 12.41
CA GLU A 235 4.36 -10.76 11.46
C GLU A 235 3.49 -12.01 11.60
N VAL A 236 4.10 -13.18 11.82
CA VAL A 236 3.38 -14.43 12.11
C VAL A 236 2.53 -14.30 13.37
N LEU A 237 3.12 -13.78 14.47
CA LEU A 237 2.40 -13.53 15.72
C LEU A 237 1.25 -12.54 15.50
N THR A 238 1.50 -11.46 14.75
CA THR A 238 0.49 -10.44 14.44
C THR A 238 -0.65 -11.02 13.61
N LEU A 239 -0.35 -11.79 12.55
CA LEU A 239 -1.38 -12.39 11.71
C LEU A 239 -2.25 -13.38 12.49
N GLN A 240 -1.65 -14.19 13.37
CA GLN A 240 -2.42 -15.08 14.24
C GLN A 240 -3.29 -14.30 15.22
N GLY A 241 -2.77 -13.22 15.81
CA GLY A 241 -3.54 -12.32 16.67
C GLY A 241 -4.76 -11.75 15.95
N LEU A 242 -4.62 -11.32 14.69
CA LEU A 242 -5.72 -10.75 13.89
C LEU A 242 -6.85 -11.75 13.64
N PHE A 243 -6.51 -13.03 13.43
CA PHE A 243 -7.55 -14.05 13.32
C PHE A 243 -8.21 -14.35 14.67
N LEU A 244 -7.44 -14.42 15.76
CA LEU A 244 -8.00 -14.61 17.11
C LEU A 244 -8.95 -13.47 17.50
N GLU A 245 -8.61 -12.24 17.14
CA GLU A 245 -9.45 -11.06 17.34
C GLU A 245 -10.80 -11.19 16.61
N ARG A 246 -10.78 -11.62 15.34
CA ARG A 246 -12.02 -11.92 14.58
C ARG A 246 -12.83 -13.06 15.17
N GLU A 247 -12.17 -14.03 15.80
CA GLU A 247 -12.81 -15.14 16.52
C GLU A 247 -13.32 -14.73 17.91
N GLY A 248 -13.17 -13.45 18.31
CA GLY A 248 -13.61 -12.93 19.61
C GLY A 248 -12.66 -13.27 20.78
N ARG A 249 -11.47 -13.83 20.49
CA ARG A 249 -10.48 -14.25 21.48
C ARG A 249 -9.47 -13.13 21.75
N THR A 250 -9.97 -11.96 22.16
CA THR A 250 -9.22 -10.71 22.31
C THR A 250 -8.04 -10.81 23.28
N ASP A 251 -8.19 -11.51 24.41
CA ASP A 251 -7.11 -11.66 25.39
C ASP A 251 -5.89 -12.40 24.81
N ARG A 252 -6.14 -13.45 24.02
CA ARG A 252 -5.08 -14.19 23.33
C ARG A 252 -4.47 -13.39 22.19
N ALA A 253 -5.28 -12.59 21.47
CA ALA A 253 -4.76 -11.67 20.47
C ALA A 253 -3.82 -10.64 21.11
N LYS A 254 -4.21 -10.06 22.25
CA LYS A 254 -3.41 -9.11 23.04
C LYS A 254 -2.07 -9.70 23.47
N GLU A 255 -2.05 -10.94 23.97
CA GLU A 255 -0.82 -11.66 24.31
C GLU A 255 0.13 -11.76 23.09
N LEU A 256 -0.39 -12.22 21.94
CA LEU A 256 0.41 -12.37 20.73
C LEU A 256 0.92 -11.03 20.18
N TYR A 257 0.09 -9.98 20.19
CA TYR A 257 0.52 -8.66 19.75
C TYR A 257 1.59 -8.08 20.68
N THR A 258 1.45 -8.27 21.99
CA THR A 258 2.46 -7.83 22.97
C THR A 258 3.78 -8.54 22.72
N GLU A 259 3.76 -9.85 22.50
CA GLU A 259 4.95 -10.63 22.14
C GLU A 259 5.56 -10.17 20.81
N ALA A 260 4.72 -9.86 19.81
CA ALA A 260 5.17 -9.37 18.50
C ALA A 260 5.86 -8.01 18.61
N VAL A 261 5.31 -7.07 19.39
CA VAL A 261 5.92 -5.75 19.65
C VAL A 261 7.26 -5.86 20.34
N GLN A 262 7.42 -6.80 21.28
CA GLN A 262 8.71 -7.02 21.97
C GLN A 262 9.80 -7.56 21.04
N ARG A 263 9.41 -8.17 19.92
CA ARG A 263 10.33 -8.84 18.98
C ARG A 263 10.56 -8.08 17.69
N CYS A 264 9.69 -7.14 17.37
CA CYS A 264 9.79 -6.43 16.10
C CYS A 264 11.02 -5.53 16.07
N HIS A 265 11.65 -5.49 14.90
CA HIS A 265 12.60 -4.44 14.59
C HIS A 265 11.81 -3.20 14.14
N PHE A 266 11.85 -2.14 14.95
CA PHE A 266 11.14 -0.90 14.63
C PHE A 266 11.71 -0.23 13.38
N LYS A 267 13.03 -0.32 13.16
CA LYS A 267 13.66 0.24 11.97
C LYS A 267 13.52 -0.70 10.77
N PHE A 268 13.19 -0.10 9.62
CA PHE A 268 13.22 -0.82 8.35
C PHE A 268 14.64 -1.31 8.06
N THR A 269 14.78 -2.64 7.90
CA THR A 269 16.01 -3.27 7.46
C THR A 269 15.80 -3.70 6.00
N PRO A 270 16.55 -3.14 5.03
CA PRO A 270 16.44 -3.57 3.64
C PRO A 270 16.58 -5.10 3.52
N GLY A 271 15.63 -5.74 2.83
CA GLY A 271 15.60 -7.20 2.65
C GLY A 271 14.98 -8.00 3.80
N SER A 272 14.59 -7.39 4.93
CA SER A 272 13.89 -8.13 6.00
C SER A 272 12.48 -8.57 5.62
N ARG A 273 11.90 -7.95 4.59
CA ARG A 273 10.58 -8.27 4.04
C ARG A 273 10.65 -8.29 2.52
N HIS A 274 9.86 -9.18 1.93
CA HIS A 274 9.69 -9.22 0.48
C HIS A 274 8.94 -7.95 0.01
N PRO A 275 9.47 -7.15 -0.94
CA PRO A 275 8.87 -5.88 -1.33
C PRO A 275 7.45 -5.97 -1.90
N LEU A 276 7.07 -7.14 -2.42
CA LEU A 276 5.73 -7.40 -2.97
C LEU A 276 4.81 -8.22 -2.03
N GLN A 277 5.22 -8.41 -0.76
CA GLN A 277 4.37 -9.03 0.24
C GLN A 277 3.08 -8.20 0.43
N LEU A 278 1.96 -8.85 0.72
CA LEU A 278 0.74 -8.12 1.05
C LEU A 278 0.93 -7.28 2.32
N PRO A 279 0.34 -6.07 2.39
CA PRO A 279 0.47 -5.23 3.56
C PRO A 279 -0.18 -5.92 4.77
N LEU A 280 0.56 -6.03 5.86
CA LEU A 280 0.05 -6.44 7.17
C LEU A 280 0.19 -5.26 8.12
N VAL A 281 -0.82 -5.05 8.97
CA VAL A 281 -0.73 -4.06 10.05
C VAL A 281 0.49 -4.37 10.92
N THR A 282 1.19 -3.33 11.36
CA THR A 282 2.35 -3.49 12.23
C THR A 282 1.91 -3.97 13.63
N PRO A 283 2.77 -4.70 14.35
CA PRO A 283 2.42 -5.25 15.67
C PRO A 283 1.92 -4.19 16.67
N TRP A 284 2.55 -3.02 16.69
CA TRP A 284 2.21 -1.93 17.61
C TRP A 284 0.88 -1.26 17.26
N ASN A 285 0.52 -1.17 15.97
CA ASN A 285 -0.79 -0.66 15.56
C ASN A 285 -1.88 -1.68 15.91
N ALA A 286 -1.65 -2.97 15.66
CA ALA A 286 -2.60 -4.02 16.03
C ALA A 286 -2.89 -4.00 17.55
N LEU A 287 -1.83 -3.95 18.37
CA LEU A 287 -1.97 -3.83 19.82
C LEU A 287 -2.65 -2.51 20.24
N GLY A 288 -2.21 -1.39 19.64
CA GLY A 288 -2.72 -0.06 19.94
C GLY A 288 -4.22 0.07 19.66
N TYR A 289 -4.70 -0.43 18.52
CA TYR A 289 -6.13 -0.44 18.21
C TYR A 289 -6.93 -1.34 19.15
N LEU A 290 -6.45 -2.55 19.44
CA LEU A 290 -7.10 -3.45 20.39
C LEU A 290 -7.27 -2.77 21.76
N LEU A 291 -6.19 -2.20 22.29
CA LEU A 291 -6.19 -1.46 23.57
C LEU A 291 -7.05 -0.20 23.53
N LYS A 292 -7.10 0.52 22.40
CA LYS A 292 -7.94 1.71 22.23
C LYS A 292 -9.44 1.38 22.36
N THR A 293 -9.85 0.15 22.03
CA THR A 293 -11.24 -0.29 22.23
C THR A 293 -11.59 -0.58 23.69
N GLU A 294 -10.59 -0.93 24.52
CA GLU A 294 -10.74 -1.10 25.96
C GLU A 294 -10.84 0.29 26.61
N LYS A 295 -12.05 0.73 27.00
CA LYS A 295 -12.32 2.08 27.53
C LYS A 295 -11.76 2.35 28.95
N THR A 296 -10.76 1.59 29.40
CA THR A 296 -10.13 1.78 30.71
C THR A 296 -8.96 2.78 30.60
N PRO A 297 -8.71 3.62 31.62
CA PRO A 297 -7.59 4.57 31.60
C PRO A 297 -6.23 3.89 31.36
N ASP A 298 -6.02 2.72 31.97
CA ASP A 298 -4.77 1.96 31.83
C ASP A 298 -4.58 1.43 30.40
N ALA A 299 -5.64 0.91 29.77
CA ALA A 299 -5.55 0.44 28.39
C ALA A 299 -5.33 1.60 27.42
N GLN A 300 -5.97 2.75 27.63
CA GLN A 300 -5.73 3.96 26.83
C GLN A 300 -4.28 4.46 26.96
N MET A 301 -3.71 4.42 28.17
CA MET A 301 -2.30 4.75 28.39
C MET A 301 -1.39 3.76 27.65
N GLN A 302 -1.67 2.46 27.72
CA GLN A 302 -0.90 1.45 26.99
C GLN A 302 -1.04 1.61 25.47
N ALA A 303 -2.22 1.94 24.96
CA ALA A 303 -2.46 2.24 23.55
C ALA A 303 -1.60 3.43 23.09
N ARG A 304 -1.59 4.52 23.87
CA ARG A 304 -0.75 5.70 23.61
C ARG A 304 0.73 5.32 23.53
N GLU A 305 1.23 4.50 24.46
CA GLU A 305 2.62 4.05 24.43
C GLU A 305 2.92 3.15 23.22
N CYS A 306 1.97 2.31 22.79
CA CYS A 306 2.14 1.52 21.57
C CYS A 306 2.27 2.40 20.32
N PHE A 307 1.36 3.35 20.13
CA PHE A 307 1.42 4.29 19.01
C PHE A 307 2.67 5.17 19.08
N LYS A 308 3.10 5.57 20.29
CA LYS A 308 4.35 6.32 20.47
C LYS A 308 5.58 5.54 20.04
N LYS A 309 5.67 4.25 20.38
CA LYS A 309 6.75 3.38 19.86
C LYS A 309 6.73 3.32 18.34
N GLY A 310 5.56 3.10 17.74
CA GLY A 310 5.42 3.10 16.28
C GLY A 310 5.82 4.43 15.62
N ALA A 311 5.39 5.56 16.19
CA ALA A 311 5.66 6.89 15.65
C ALA A 311 7.12 7.34 15.81
N VAL A 312 7.76 7.00 16.93
CA VAL A 312 9.12 7.47 17.28
C VAL A 312 10.19 6.49 16.83
N GLU A 313 10.00 5.20 17.10
CA GLU A 313 10.99 4.17 16.79
C GLU A 313 10.76 3.58 15.39
N GLY A 314 9.49 3.40 15.02
CA GLY A 314 9.08 2.82 13.74
C GLY A 314 8.98 3.81 12.58
N ASP A 315 8.96 5.12 12.88
CA ASP A 315 8.60 6.19 11.94
C ASP A 315 7.33 5.88 11.14
N ASP A 316 6.37 5.22 11.78
CA ASP A 316 5.15 4.73 11.16
C ASP A 316 4.11 5.86 11.05
N PRO A 317 3.69 6.26 9.84
CA PRO A 317 2.74 7.35 9.66
C PRO A 317 1.38 7.10 10.29
N LEU A 318 0.91 5.84 10.31
CA LEU A 318 -0.38 5.51 10.91
C LEU A 318 -0.32 5.68 12.43
N SER A 319 0.76 5.19 13.06
CA SER A 319 1.04 5.45 14.47
C SER A 319 1.16 6.92 14.81
N CYS A 320 1.78 7.74 13.94
CA CYS A 320 1.84 9.19 14.14
C CYS A 320 0.43 9.78 14.22
N TYR A 321 -0.45 9.41 13.28
CA TYR A 321 -1.82 9.90 13.27
C TYR A 321 -2.60 9.45 14.51
N GLU A 322 -2.56 8.16 14.82
CA GLU A 322 -3.29 7.62 15.98
C GLU A 322 -2.80 8.22 17.30
N LEU A 323 -1.49 8.43 17.45
CA LEU A 323 -0.95 9.14 18.61
C LEU A 323 -1.47 10.57 18.67
N ALA A 324 -1.48 11.31 17.55
CA ALA A 324 -1.99 12.68 17.51
C ALA A 324 -3.47 12.76 17.93
N THR A 325 -4.29 11.77 17.57
CA THR A 325 -5.72 11.74 17.98
C THR A 325 -5.92 11.60 19.51
N LEU A 326 -4.86 11.21 20.24
CA LEU A 326 -4.85 11.08 21.71
C LEU A 326 -4.23 12.31 22.40
N LEU A 327 -3.79 13.32 21.64
CA LEU A 327 -3.19 14.55 22.14
C LEU A 327 -4.18 15.72 21.99
N ASP A 328 -4.01 16.74 22.84
CA ASP A 328 -4.71 18.01 22.67
C ASP A 328 -4.19 18.72 21.41
N LYS A 329 -5.09 19.32 20.63
CA LYS A 329 -4.74 20.05 19.40
C LYS A 329 -3.81 21.25 19.66
N ALA A 330 -3.82 21.80 20.88
CA ALA A 330 -2.92 22.85 21.35
C ALA A 330 -1.56 22.33 21.86
N ASP A 331 -1.33 21.00 21.88
CA ASP A 331 -0.04 20.39 22.20
C ASP A 331 0.91 20.45 20.98
N PRO A 332 2.14 20.98 21.08
CA PRO A 332 3.10 20.96 19.98
C PRO A 332 3.37 19.56 19.39
N ASP A 333 3.27 18.51 20.21
CA ASP A 333 3.44 17.14 19.75
C ASP A 333 2.31 16.73 18.80
N TRP A 334 1.08 17.25 18.99
CA TRP A 334 -0.02 17.05 18.04
C TRP A 334 0.36 17.56 16.65
N LEU A 335 0.91 18.78 16.57
CA LEU A 335 1.32 19.37 15.29
C LEU A 335 2.47 18.58 14.66
N LEU A 336 3.45 18.13 15.46
CA LEU A 336 4.57 17.31 15.00
C LEU A 336 4.09 16.00 14.36
N TYR A 337 3.29 15.21 15.08
CA TYR A 337 2.86 13.89 14.61
C TYR A 337 1.84 13.98 13.47
N THR A 338 0.91 14.94 13.53
CA THR A 338 -0.03 15.17 12.42
C THR A 338 0.70 15.60 11.15
N SER A 339 1.71 16.49 11.27
CA SER A 339 2.59 16.88 10.15
C SER A 339 3.31 15.69 9.53
N LYS A 340 3.87 14.79 10.35
CA LYS A 340 4.53 13.57 9.87
C LYS A 340 3.57 12.65 9.12
N ALA A 341 2.38 12.41 9.69
CA ALA A 341 1.37 11.57 9.07
C ALA A 341 0.90 12.15 7.72
N ALA A 342 0.58 13.45 7.68
CA ALA A 342 0.14 14.13 6.47
C ALA A 342 1.23 14.15 5.38
N ALA A 343 2.49 14.43 5.76
CA ALA A 343 3.62 14.41 4.82
C ALA A 343 3.89 13.02 4.22
N SER A 344 3.43 11.97 4.90
CA SER A 344 3.50 10.58 4.43
C SER A 344 2.24 10.15 3.65
N GLY A 345 1.33 11.09 3.36
CA GLY A 345 0.11 10.82 2.59
C GLY A 345 -1.06 10.26 3.40
N HIS A 346 -1.13 10.50 4.71
CA HIS A 346 -2.30 10.12 5.49
C HIS A 346 -3.44 11.14 5.31
N ARG A 347 -4.53 10.73 4.63
CA ARG A 347 -5.62 11.63 4.18
C ARG A 347 -6.23 12.48 5.30
N GLN A 348 -6.58 11.86 6.43
CA GLN A 348 -7.25 12.60 7.51
C GLN A 348 -6.32 13.60 8.19
N ALA A 349 -5.09 13.20 8.55
CA ALA A 349 -4.04 14.12 9.01
C ALA A 349 -3.85 15.34 8.09
N THR A 350 -3.91 15.18 6.77
CA THR A 350 -3.82 16.30 5.81
C THR A 350 -4.97 17.29 5.99
N VAL A 351 -6.20 16.78 6.19
CA VAL A 351 -7.37 17.61 6.48
C VAL A 351 -7.25 18.28 7.84
N ASP A 352 -6.87 17.53 8.88
CA ASP A 352 -6.74 18.04 10.24
C ASP A 352 -5.67 19.16 10.33
N LEU A 353 -4.59 19.08 9.53
CA LEU A 353 -3.62 20.17 9.39
C LEU A 353 -4.17 21.39 8.68
N ALA A 354 -4.92 21.21 7.59
CA ALA A 354 -5.58 22.32 6.90
C ALA A 354 -6.47 23.11 7.87
N ASP A 355 -7.29 22.40 8.64
CA ASP A 355 -8.18 22.98 9.65
C ASP A 355 -7.39 23.64 10.78
N PHE A 356 -6.30 23.03 11.26
CA PHE A 356 -5.41 23.63 12.25
C PHE A 356 -4.83 24.96 11.77
N TYR A 357 -4.27 25.01 10.56
CA TYR A 357 -3.67 26.25 10.05
C TYR A 357 -4.72 27.31 9.75
N HIS A 358 -5.93 26.92 9.34
CA HIS A 358 -7.03 27.84 9.16
C HIS A 358 -7.43 28.47 10.51
N GLU A 359 -7.62 27.67 11.55
CA GLU A 359 -7.92 28.14 12.90
C GLU A 359 -6.79 29.03 13.44
N ALA A 360 -5.53 28.60 13.32
CA ALA A 360 -4.35 29.34 13.76
C ALA A 360 -4.12 30.67 13.01
N SER A 361 -4.74 30.86 11.84
CA SER A 361 -4.70 32.14 11.11
C SER A 361 -5.63 33.21 11.70
N SER A 362 -6.54 32.81 12.59
CA SER A 362 -7.44 33.73 13.27
C SER A 362 -6.69 34.51 14.36
N LYS A 363 -6.95 35.82 14.45
CA LYS A 363 -6.26 36.73 15.39
C LYS A 363 -6.36 36.28 16.86
N ASP A 364 -7.50 35.70 17.24
CA ASP A 364 -7.81 35.25 18.59
C ASP A 364 -7.84 33.72 18.71
N SER A 365 -6.99 33.02 17.95
CA SER A 365 -6.97 31.56 17.91
C SER A 365 -6.63 30.96 19.29
N PRO A 366 -7.52 30.13 19.90
CA PRO A 366 -7.26 29.50 21.19
C PRO A 366 -6.05 28.55 21.14
N LEU A 367 -5.77 27.95 19.98
CA LEU A 367 -4.58 27.10 19.77
C LEU A 367 -3.25 27.81 20.09
N LEU A 368 -3.21 29.14 20.00
CA LEU A 368 -2.00 29.94 20.19
C LEU A 368 -1.89 30.55 21.58
N GLU A 369 -2.83 30.27 22.49
CA GLU A 369 -2.71 30.60 23.92
C GLU A 369 -1.53 29.83 24.55
N ASN A 370 -1.30 28.60 24.09
CA ASN A 370 -0.13 27.82 24.48
C ASN A 370 1.16 28.43 23.88
N SER A 371 2.02 28.95 24.75
CA SER A 371 3.29 29.56 24.34
C SER A 371 4.24 28.61 23.61
N LEU A 372 4.17 27.30 23.88
CA LEU A 372 4.98 26.30 23.18
C LEU A 372 4.47 26.07 21.76
N MET A 373 3.14 25.99 21.58
CA MET A 373 2.53 25.86 20.26
C MET A 373 2.86 27.08 19.40
N ARG A 374 2.72 28.29 19.97
CA ARG A 374 3.10 29.53 19.28
C ARG A 374 4.57 29.53 18.83
N LYS A 375 5.48 29.06 19.68
CA LYS A 375 6.91 28.92 19.32
C LYS A 375 7.12 27.89 18.21
N ALA A 376 6.45 26.73 18.28
CA ALA A 376 6.54 25.69 17.27
C ALA A 376 6.02 26.19 15.91
N LEU A 377 4.87 26.88 15.89
CA LEU A 377 4.32 27.48 14.68
C LEU A 377 5.24 28.56 14.11
N ASN A 378 5.72 29.50 14.94
CA ASN A 378 6.64 30.54 14.50
C ASN A 378 7.91 29.95 13.86
N TRP A 379 8.47 28.90 14.46
CA TRP A 379 9.62 28.20 13.90
C TRP A 379 9.33 27.58 12.51
N LEU A 380 8.14 26.99 12.32
CA LEU A 380 7.73 26.45 11.01
C LEU A 380 7.57 27.56 9.96
N LEU A 381 6.99 28.70 10.35
CA LEU A 381 6.76 29.86 9.47
C LEU A 381 8.04 30.64 9.18
N GLU A 382 9.06 30.58 10.04
CA GLU A 382 10.40 31.10 9.72
C GLU A 382 11.03 30.30 8.57
N TRP A 383 10.79 28.99 8.54
CA TRP A 383 11.37 28.09 7.55
C TRP A 383 10.62 28.16 6.21
N LYS A 384 9.29 28.15 6.25
CA LYS A 384 8.42 28.53 5.12
C LYS A 384 7.87 29.92 5.38
N ARG A 385 8.60 30.96 4.93
CA ARG A 385 8.13 32.37 5.02
C ARG A 385 6.69 32.45 4.51
N GLY A 386 5.75 32.63 5.43
CA GLY A 386 4.34 32.54 5.09
C GLY A 386 3.43 32.81 6.28
N ASP A 387 2.17 33.00 5.94
CA ASP A 387 1.04 33.16 6.85
C ASP A 387 0.40 31.77 7.06
N PRO A 388 0.00 31.37 8.29
CA PRO A 388 -0.82 30.18 8.52
C PRO A 388 -1.97 30.02 7.52
N ALA A 389 -2.61 31.11 7.08
CA ALA A 389 -3.67 31.05 6.08
C ALA A 389 -3.19 30.51 4.72
N ILE A 390 -1.94 30.79 4.33
CA ILE A 390 -1.34 30.21 3.11
C ILE A 390 -1.12 28.71 3.29
N LEU A 391 -0.57 28.29 4.44
CA LEU A 391 -0.35 26.87 4.73
C LEU A 391 -1.67 26.09 4.78
N ALA A 392 -2.73 26.67 5.34
CA ALA A 392 -4.06 26.09 5.33
C ALA A 392 -4.51 25.77 3.89
N ARG A 393 -4.33 26.72 2.96
CA ARG A 393 -4.69 26.53 1.54
C ARG A 393 -3.82 25.48 0.86
N GLU A 394 -2.52 25.45 1.13
CA GLU A 394 -1.62 24.40 0.60
C GLU A 394 -2.08 23.00 1.06
N TRP A 395 -2.43 22.85 2.33
CA TRP A 395 -2.92 21.57 2.86
C TRP A 395 -4.33 21.22 2.37
N LEU A 396 -5.22 22.19 2.16
CA LEU A 396 -6.50 21.97 1.46
C LEU A 396 -6.26 21.46 0.03
N GLN A 397 -5.28 22.02 -0.68
CA GLN A 397 -4.92 21.59 -2.03
C GLN A 397 -4.35 20.16 -2.02
N ALA A 398 -3.52 19.83 -1.03
CA ALA A 398 -3.03 18.47 -0.82
C ALA A 398 -4.19 17.50 -0.56
N ALA A 399 -5.12 17.83 0.36
CA ALA A 399 -6.29 17.02 0.66
C ALA A 399 -7.20 16.84 -0.58
N SER A 400 -7.44 17.91 -1.34
CA SER A 400 -8.15 17.87 -2.61
C SER A 400 -7.48 16.93 -3.61
N SER A 401 -6.14 16.91 -3.67
CA SER A 401 -5.36 16.00 -4.53
C SER A 401 -5.42 14.54 -4.10
N MET A 402 -5.91 14.28 -2.88
CA MET A 402 -6.23 12.95 -2.35
C MET A 402 -7.74 12.66 -2.44
N ASP A 403 -8.43 13.30 -3.40
CA ASP A 403 -9.86 13.18 -3.69
C ASP A 403 -10.78 13.58 -2.52
N HIS A 404 -10.31 14.40 -1.57
CA HIS A 404 -11.15 14.92 -0.49
C HIS A 404 -12.03 16.08 -1.00
N LYS A 405 -13.26 15.76 -1.40
CA LYS A 405 -14.21 16.71 -2.00
C LYS A 405 -14.57 17.90 -1.12
N PRO A 406 -14.74 17.78 0.21
CA PRO A 406 -14.97 18.94 1.07
C PRO A 406 -13.85 19.98 0.97
N SER A 407 -12.58 19.55 0.98
CA SER A 407 -11.44 20.47 0.81
C SER A 407 -11.40 21.09 -0.57
N ALA A 408 -11.74 20.33 -1.62
CA ALA A 408 -11.86 20.88 -2.97
C ALA A 408 -12.96 21.94 -3.07
N LEU A 409 -14.09 21.74 -2.39
CA LEU A 409 -15.17 22.73 -2.35
C LEU A 409 -14.76 24.01 -1.62
N GLN A 410 -14.07 23.89 -0.48
CA GLN A 410 -13.54 25.06 0.24
C GLN A 410 -12.56 25.86 -0.61
N LEU A 411 -11.75 25.20 -1.45
CA LEU A 411 -10.88 25.89 -2.41
C LEU A 411 -11.70 26.60 -3.49
N ALA A 412 -12.77 26.00 -4.00
CA ALA A 412 -13.66 26.66 -4.94
C ALA A 412 -14.28 27.94 -4.35
N ASP A 413 -14.73 27.87 -3.09
CA ASP A 413 -15.28 29.00 -2.34
C ASP A 413 -14.24 30.10 -2.12
N TYR A 414 -13.00 29.71 -1.80
CA TYR A 414 -11.89 30.65 -1.69
C TYR A 414 -11.62 31.38 -3.02
N HIS A 415 -11.49 30.64 -4.13
CA HIS A 415 -11.26 31.22 -5.45
C HIS A 415 -12.43 32.14 -5.87
N GLU A 416 -13.66 31.79 -5.50
CA GLU A 416 -14.83 32.63 -5.77
C GLU A 416 -14.76 33.94 -4.97
N SER A 417 -14.37 33.86 -3.69
CA SER A 417 -14.26 35.04 -2.81
C SER A 417 -13.23 36.08 -3.28
N ILE A 418 -12.19 35.64 -4.01
CA ILE A 418 -11.16 36.53 -4.58
C ILE A 418 -11.42 36.87 -6.05
N GLY A 419 -12.56 36.45 -6.62
CA GLY A 419 -12.93 36.72 -8.01
C GLY A 419 -12.23 35.86 -9.07
N ASP A 420 -11.53 34.79 -8.67
CA ASP A 420 -10.88 33.85 -9.60
C ASP A 420 -11.87 32.80 -10.12
N LYS A 421 -12.61 33.20 -11.16
CA LYS A 421 -13.64 32.35 -11.78
C LYS A 421 -13.09 31.04 -12.35
N GLU A 422 -11.87 31.02 -12.88
CA GLU A 422 -11.31 29.80 -13.48
C GLU A 422 -10.87 28.81 -12.39
N GLY A 423 -10.22 29.30 -11.32
CA GLY A 423 -9.92 28.48 -10.14
C GLY A 423 -11.18 27.87 -9.50
N THR A 424 -12.26 28.65 -9.38
CA THR A 424 -13.56 28.14 -8.91
C THR A 424 -14.09 27.03 -9.81
N LYS A 425 -14.08 27.22 -11.14
CA LYS A 425 -14.55 26.19 -12.09
C LYS A 425 -13.73 24.91 -11.97
N ASP A 426 -12.41 25.01 -11.89
CA ASP A 426 -11.53 23.83 -11.84
C ASP A 426 -11.78 22.98 -10.60
N TYR A 427 -11.89 23.60 -9.42
CA TYR A 427 -12.20 22.85 -8.21
C TYR A 427 -13.63 22.31 -8.17
N LEU A 428 -14.63 23.05 -8.69
CA LEU A 428 -15.98 22.53 -8.80
C LEU A 428 -16.07 21.33 -9.76
N ARG A 429 -15.32 21.34 -10.88
CA ARG A 429 -15.23 20.18 -11.78
C ARG A 429 -14.68 18.98 -11.03
N LYS A 430 -13.61 19.18 -10.27
CA LYS A 430 -12.99 18.13 -9.45
C LYS A 430 -13.95 17.56 -8.38
N VAL A 431 -14.75 18.41 -7.73
CA VAL A 431 -15.81 17.95 -6.81
C VAL A 431 -16.86 17.12 -7.56
N ALA A 432 -17.22 17.52 -8.79
CA ALA A 432 -18.23 16.86 -9.61
C ALA A 432 -17.76 15.56 -10.27
N GLU A 433 -16.46 15.27 -10.29
CA GLU A 433 -15.89 14.03 -10.85
C GLU A 433 -16.39 12.80 -10.08
N LEU A 434 -16.68 11.73 -10.81
CA LEU A 434 -17.08 10.46 -10.22
C LEU A 434 -15.84 9.71 -9.70
N PRO A 435 -16.00 8.77 -8.74
CA PRO A 435 -14.90 7.98 -8.25
C PRO A 435 -14.12 7.29 -9.38
N SER A 436 -12.79 7.38 -9.33
CA SER A 436 -11.89 6.82 -10.35
C SER A 436 -11.98 5.29 -10.49
N SER A 437 -12.41 4.61 -9.43
CA SER A 437 -12.44 3.15 -9.36
C SER A 437 -13.85 2.60 -9.61
N PRO A 438 -14.03 1.65 -10.56
CA PRO A 438 -15.30 0.98 -10.77
C PRO A 438 -15.78 0.29 -9.49
N GLY A 439 -17.02 0.58 -9.07
CA GLY A 439 -17.63 -0.01 -7.88
C GLY A 439 -17.36 0.74 -6.57
N GLN A 440 -16.58 1.82 -6.59
CA GLN A 440 -16.45 2.69 -5.42
C GLN A 440 -17.70 3.56 -5.27
N THR A 441 -18.33 3.50 -4.09
CA THR A 441 -19.46 4.36 -3.74
C THR A 441 -18.98 5.80 -3.56
N GLU A 442 -19.73 6.75 -4.10
CA GLU A 442 -19.50 8.18 -3.87
C GLU A 442 -19.72 8.53 -2.38
N GLU A 443 -18.68 9.04 -1.71
CA GLU A 443 -18.72 9.41 -0.28
C GLU A 443 -19.53 10.70 -0.05
N TRP A 444 -19.53 11.63 -1.00
CA TRP A 444 -20.21 12.93 -0.87
C TRP A 444 -21.16 13.25 -2.03
N PRO A 445 -22.24 12.46 -2.23
CA PRO A 445 -23.13 12.63 -3.38
C PRO A 445 -23.83 13.99 -3.40
N GLN A 446 -24.11 14.55 -2.21
CA GLN A 446 -24.71 15.87 -2.08
C GLN A 446 -23.77 16.99 -2.56
N LEU A 447 -22.47 16.91 -2.25
CA LEU A 447 -21.47 17.87 -2.70
C LEU A 447 -21.27 17.80 -4.21
N VAL A 448 -21.29 16.60 -4.80
CA VAL A 448 -21.25 16.40 -6.25
C VAL A 448 -22.41 17.13 -6.93
N GLN A 449 -23.63 16.98 -6.41
CA GLN A 449 -24.81 17.63 -6.97
C GLN A 449 -24.75 19.16 -6.81
N ALA A 450 -24.32 19.64 -5.65
CA ALA A 450 -24.13 21.07 -5.41
C ALA A 450 -23.10 21.67 -6.37
N ALA A 451 -21.97 21.00 -6.59
CA ALA A 451 -20.93 21.45 -7.52
C ALA A 451 -21.42 21.48 -8.97
N LYS A 452 -22.17 20.47 -9.42
CA LYS A 452 -22.78 20.45 -10.76
C LYS A 452 -23.75 21.62 -10.97
N ARG A 453 -24.57 21.93 -9.98
CA ARG A 453 -25.48 23.09 -10.03
C ARG A 453 -24.72 24.41 -10.11
N ARG A 454 -23.67 24.58 -9.29
CA ARG A 454 -22.83 25.78 -9.32
C ARG A 454 -22.11 25.93 -10.66
N LEU A 455 -21.53 24.86 -11.21
CA LEU A 455 -20.88 24.89 -12.53
C LEU A 455 -21.81 25.36 -13.66
N ALA A 456 -23.07 24.94 -13.64
CA ALA A 456 -24.07 25.36 -14.62
C ALA A 456 -24.37 26.88 -14.54
N GLY A 457 -24.21 27.49 -13.37
CA GLY A 457 -24.38 28.94 -13.18
C GLY A 457 -23.19 29.80 -13.61
N ILE A 458 -21.99 29.24 -13.74
CA ILE A 458 -20.75 29.96 -14.14
C ILE A 458 -20.49 29.82 -15.67
N THR A 459 -21.31 29.02 -16.37
CA THR A 459 -21.18 28.81 -17.83
C THR A 459 -21.92 29.86 -18.67
N THR A 460 -22.50 30.87 -18.01
CA THR A 460 -23.02 32.13 -18.57
C THR A 460 -22.10 33.28 -18.20
#